data_AF-A0A6I5CWT3-F1
#
_entry.id   AF-A0A6I5CWT3-F1
#
_cell.length_a   1.000
_cell.length_b   1.000
_cell.length_c   1.000
_cell.angle_alpha   90.00
_cell.angle_beta   90.00
_cell.angle_gamma   90.00
#
_symmetry.space_group_name_H-M   'P 1'
#
loop_
_entity.id
_entity.type
_entity.pdbx_description
1 polymer ?
#
loop_
_entity_poly.entity_id
_entity_poly.type
_entity_poly.pdbx_seq_one_letter_code
_entity_poly.pdbx_strand_id
1 'polypeptide(L)'
;MTASLREPGLDAVESAPADPAPGAAVALLDAYRAGSDRFLATPHRTLLGTGTAAEVPRGSGPLPGRVGELLHSLRRPGEPVPLVLGSVPFAP
;
A
#
# COMPACT_ATOMS: atom_id res chain seq x y z
N MET A 1 -1.78 11.82 -42.79
CA MET A 1 -2.78 12.52 -41.95
C MET A 1 -3.24 11.57 -40.87
N THR A 2 -2.70 11.67 -39.66
CA THR A 2 -3.13 10.86 -38.49
C THR A 2 -3.95 11.77 -37.58
N ALA A 3 -5.22 11.45 -37.39
CA ALA A 3 -6.13 12.22 -36.56
C ALA A 3 -5.95 11.86 -35.08
N SER A 4 -5.79 12.86 -34.22
CA SER A 4 -5.92 12.72 -32.77
C SER A 4 -7.40 12.58 -32.42
N LEU A 5 -7.78 11.46 -31.80
CA LEU A 5 -9.07 11.34 -31.13
C LEU A 5 -8.90 11.87 -29.69
N ARG A 6 -9.40 13.08 -29.42
CA ARG A 6 -9.72 13.50 -28.05
C ARG A 6 -11.11 12.95 -27.76
N GLU A 7 -11.24 12.15 -26.71
CA GLU A 7 -12.53 11.87 -26.10
C GLU A 7 -12.74 12.90 -24.96
N PRO A 8 -13.69 13.85 -25.10
CA PRO A 8 -14.12 14.70 -24.01
C PRO A 8 -15.28 14.01 -23.28
N GLY A 9 -15.15 13.82 -21.98
CA GLY A 9 -16.31 13.48 -21.15
C GLY A 9 -16.04 12.53 -20.02
N LEU A 10 -15.22 12.94 -19.04
CA LEU A 10 -15.32 12.49 -17.65
C LEU A 10 -14.98 13.66 -16.73
N ASP A 11 -15.66 14.80 -16.92
CA ASP A 11 -15.74 15.86 -15.93
C ASP A 11 -16.56 15.36 -14.73
N ALA A 12 -15.90 14.60 -13.84
CA ALA A 12 -16.16 14.45 -12.42
C ALA A 12 -15.48 13.16 -11.91
N VAL A 13 -14.15 13.15 -11.91
CA VAL A 13 -13.42 12.26 -11.00
C VAL A 13 -12.87 13.16 -9.90
N GLU A 14 -13.56 13.11 -8.77
CA GLU A 14 -13.07 13.49 -7.45
C GLU A 14 -11.55 13.37 -7.39
N SER A 15 -10.86 14.47 -7.03
CA SER A 15 -9.40 14.63 -7.11
C SER A 15 -8.65 13.35 -6.73
N ALA A 16 -8.32 12.55 -7.74
CA ALA A 16 -7.46 11.40 -7.56
C ALA A 16 -6.11 11.93 -7.08
N PRO A 17 -5.46 11.30 -6.07
CA PRO A 17 -4.11 11.69 -5.70
C PRO A 17 -3.25 11.62 -6.96
N ALA A 18 -2.57 12.73 -7.29
CA ALA A 18 -1.69 12.80 -8.44
C ALA A 18 -0.79 11.55 -8.45
N ASP A 19 -0.71 10.86 -9.59
CA ASP A 19 0.18 9.73 -9.72
C ASP A 19 1.56 10.15 -9.21
N PRO A 20 2.17 9.37 -8.29
CA PRO A 20 3.47 9.74 -7.77
C PRO A 20 4.40 9.87 -8.97
N ALA A 21 4.99 11.07 -9.13
CA ALA A 21 5.94 11.31 -10.20
C ALA A 21 6.98 10.17 -10.17
N PRO A 22 7.41 9.61 -11.32
CA PRO A 22 8.28 8.45 -11.35
C PRO A 22 9.50 8.54 -10.40
N GLY A 23 10.05 9.75 -10.21
CA GLY A 23 11.13 10.00 -9.26
C GLY A 23 10.80 9.70 -7.79
N ALA A 24 9.56 9.90 -7.34
CA ALA A 24 9.14 9.57 -5.97
C ALA A 24 9.11 8.05 -5.74
N ALA A 25 8.62 7.27 -6.71
CA ALA A 25 8.62 5.82 -6.61
C ALA A 25 10.05 5.25 -6.62
N VAL A 26 10.93 5.78 -7.48
CA VAL A 26 12.35 5.38 -7.53
C VAL A 26 13.06 5.73 -6.22
N ALA A 27 12.80 6.91 -5.64
CA ALA A 27 13.39 7.27 -4.35
C ALA A 27 13.01 6.30 -3.21
N LEU A 28 11.79 5.74 -3.22
CA LEU A 28 11.39 4.69 -2.28
C LEU A 28 12.14 3.38 -2.52
N LEU A 29 12.46 3.05 -3.77
CA LEU A 29 13.26 1.88 -4.10
C LEU A 29 14.72 2.07 -3.65
N ASP A 30 15.30 3.26 -3.86
CA ASP A 30 16.67 3.57 -3.42
C ASP A 30 16.81 3.55 -1.89
N ALA A 31 15.74 3.87 -1.16
CA ALA A 31 15.71 3.84 0.30
C ALA A 31 15.55 2.43 0.89
N TYR A 32 15.19 1.42 0.09
CA TYR A 32 14.88 0.07 0.57
C TYR A 32 16.10 -0.62 1.20
N ARG A 33 15.90 -1.16 2.41
CA ARG A 33 16.86 -2.03 3.08
C ARG A 33 16.36 -3.47 3.18
N ALA A 34 17.09 -4.38 2.54
CA ALA A 34 16.82 -5.80 2.61
C ALA A 34 16.83 -6.32 4.06
N GLY A 35 15.90 -7.22 4.38
CA GLY A 35 15.76 -7.81 5.71
C GLY A 35 14.88 -7.00 6.67
N SER A 36 15.03 -5.67 6.73
CA SER A 36 14.27 -4.81 7.65
C SER A 36 12.98 -4.26 7.04
N ASP A 37 12.98 -4.01 5.73
CA ASP A 37 11.89 -3.27 5.09
C ASP A 37 10.97 -4.19 4.29
N ARG A 38 9.79 -3.68 3.96
CA ARG A 38 8.83 -4.30 3.05
C ARG A 38 8.52 -3.31 1.93
N PHE A 39 8.77 -3.72 0.69
CA PHE A 39 8.52 -2.90 -0.50
C PHE A 39 7.42 -3.54 -1.34
N LEU A 40 6.46 -2.73 -1.80
CA LEU A 40 5.39 -3.16 -2.71
C LEU A 40 5.18 -2.09 -3.79
N ALA A 41 5.47 -2.44 -5.03
CA ALA A 41 5.17 -1.61 -6.20
C ALA A 41 4.03 -2.25 -7.00
N THR A 42 2.98 -1.49 -7.23
CA THR A 42 1.82 -1.82 -8.04
C THR A 42 1.60 -0.70 -9.06
N PRO A 43 0.81 -0.92 -10.13
CA PRO A 43 0.53 0.13 -11.12
C PRO A 43 -0.02 1.43 -10.52
N HIS A 44 -0.72 1.35 -9.39
CA HIS A 44 -1.39 2.50 -8.78
C HIS A 44 -0.68 3.05 -7.54
N ARG A 45 0.23 2.29 -6.92
CA ARG A 45 0.87 2.66 -5.65
C ARG A 45 2.26 2.02 -5.50
N THR A 46 3.19 2.80 -4.94
CA THR A 46 4.47 2.32 -4.42
C THR A 46 4.52 2.55 -2.92
N LEU A 47 4.79 1.51 -2.14
CA LEU A 47 4.83 1.54 -0.68
C LEU A 47 6.18 1.02 -0.19
N LEU A 48 6.78 1.74 0.76
CA LEU A 48 7.92 1.28 1.55
C LEU A 48 7.52 1.29 3.02
N GLY A 49 7.42 0.11 3.62
CA GLY A 49 7.29 -0.07 5.07
C GLY A 49 8.67 -0.23 5.70
N THR A 50 9.05 0.69 6.57
CA THR A 50 10.31 0.63 7.32
C THR A 50 10.06 0.12 8.73
N GLY A 51 10.77 -0.95 9.10
CA GLY A 51 10.59 -1.60 10.40
C GLY A 51 9.23 -2.28 10.55
N THR A 52 8.84 -2.61 11.78
CA THR A 52 7.58 -3.29 12.08
C THR A 52 7.04 -2.79 13.41
N ALA A 53 5.86 -2.15 13.38
CA ALA A 53 5.20 -1.64 14.58
C ALA A 53 4.56 -2.78 15.40
N ALA A 54 4.01 -3.78 14.72
CA ALA A 54 3.46 -5.00 15.32
C ALA A 54 3.38 -6.11 14.28
N GLU A 55 3.47 -7.36 14.73
CA GLU A 55 3.25 -8.54 13.90
C GLU A 55 1.82 -9.06 14.09
N VAL A 56 1.21 -9.55 13.01
CA VAL A 56 -0.07 -10.26 13.09
C VAL A 56 0.15 -11.57 13.86
N PRO A 57 -0.53 -11.80 14.99
CA PRO A 57 -0.32 -13.00 15.78
C PRO A 57 -0.60 -14.26 14.97
N ARG A 58 0.27 -15.27 15.09
CA ARG A 58 0.03 -16.60 14.54
C ARG A 58 -1.16 -17.24 15.26
N GLY A 59 -2.00 -17.97 14.53
CA GLY A 59 -3.15 -18.65 15.11
C GLY A 59 -3.96 -19.39 14.05
N SER A 60 -4.79 -20.33 14.52
CA SER A 60 -5.67 -21.16 13.68
C SER A 60 -6.96 -20.46 13.24
N GLY A 61 -7.27 -19.30 13.82
CA GLY A 61 -8.44 -18.51 13.44
C GLY A 61 -8.28 -17.80 12.08
N PRO A 62 -9.38 -17.37 11.45
CA PRO A 62 -9.36 -16.69 10.15
C PRO A 62 -8.43 -15.47 10.16
N LEU A 63 -7.52 -15.42 9.19
CA LEU A 63 -6.54 -14.32 9.08
C LEU A 63 -7.20 -12.93 9.00
N PRO A 64 -8.29 -12.69 8.24
CA PRO A 64 -8.93 -11.38 8.18
C PRO A 64 -9.39 -10.85 9.54
N GLY A 65 -9.90 -11.72 10.42
CA GLY A 65 -10.32 -11.34 11.78
C GLY A 65 -9.13 -10.87 12.61
N ARG A 66 -8.05 -11.65 12.64
CA ARG A 66 -6.80 -11.30 13.35
C ARG A 66 -6.17 -10.00 12.85
N VAL A 67 -6.16 -9.79 11.54
CA VAL A 67 -5.68 -8.54 10.93
C VAL A 67 -6.57 -7.36 11.32
N GLY A 68 -7.89 -7.53 11.28
CA GLY A 68 -8.85 -6.49 11.65
C GLY A 68 -8.69 -6.05 13.11
N GLU A 69 -8.57 -7.01 14.03
CA GLU A 69 -8.33 -6.75 15.45
C GLU A 69 -7.02 -5.98 15.67
N LEU A 70 -5.92 -6.41 15.02
CA LEU A 70 -4.64 -5.72 15.11
C LEU A 70 -4.75 -4.28 14.59
N LEU A 71 -5.27 -4.08 13.38
CA LEU A 71 -5.43 -2.75 12.79
C LEU A 71 -6.32 -1.85 13.65
N HIS A 72 -7.39 -2.39 14.24
CA HIS A 72 -8.26 -1.66 15.14
C HIS A 72 -7.49 -1.17 16.38
N SER A 73 -6.69 -2.05 17.00
CA SER A 73 -5.90 -1.72 18.20
C SER A 73 -4.80 -0.68 17.96
N LEU A 74 -4.32 -0.57 16.72
CA LEU A 74 -3.26 0.39 16.34
C LEU A 74 -3.80 1.76 15.91
N ARG A 75 -5.10 1.90 15.67
CA ARG A 75 -5.69 3.19 15.26
C ARG A 75 -5.57 4.23 16.36
N ARG A 76 -5.09 5.42 15.99
CA ARG A 76 -5.03 6.59 16.88
C ARG A 76 -5.61 7.82 16.18
N PRO A 77 -6.33 8.70 16.90
CA PRO A 77 -6.78 9.97 16.34
C PRO A 77 -5.59 10.82 15.86
N GLY A 78 -5.68 11.34 14.64
CA GLY A 78 -4.65 12.21 14.05
C GLY A 78 -3.45 11.49 13.43
N GLU A 79 -3.35 10.16 13.58
CA GLU A 79 -2.28 9.37 12.96
C GLU A 79 -2.72 8.78 11.60
N PRO A 80 -1.78 8.51 10.69
CA PRO A 80 -2.07 7.77 9.46
C PRO A 80 -2.75 6.42 9.73
N VAL A 81 -3.61 5.99 8.81
CA VAL A 81 -4.29 4.69 8.90
C VAL A 81 -3.26 3.56 8.86
N PRO A 82 -3.25 2.63 9.84
CA PRO A 82 -2.30 1.53 9.85
C PRO A 82 -2.56 0.56 8.69
N LEU A 83 -1.48 -0.08 8.22
CA LEU A 83 -1.46 -1.00 7.09
C LEU A 83 -0.84 -2.33 7.55
N VAL A 84 -1.20 -3.43 6.91
CA VAL A 84 -0.45 -4.71 7.04
C VAL A 84 0.14 -5.07 5.68
N LEU A 85 1.45 -5.33 5.66
CA LEU A 85 2.16 -5.91 4.52
C LEU A 85 2.80 -7.23 4.92
N GLY A 86 2.74 -8.22 4.03
CA GLY A 86 3.31 -9.54 4.26
C GLY A 86 3.01 -10.50 3.14
N SER A 87 3.28 -11.78 3.39
CA SER A 87 2.92 -12.88 2.51
C SER A 87 2.16 -13.94 3.31
N VAL A 88 1.29 -14.66 2.61
CA VAL A 88 0.58 -15.83 3.15
C VAL A 88 1.04 -17.07 2.40
N PRO A 89 1.29 -18.18 3.09
CA PRO A 89 1.64 -19.43 2.43
C PRO A 89 0.48 -19.93 1.59
N PHE A 90 0.79 -20.71 0.55
CA PHE A 90 -0.21 -21.29 -0.33
C PHE A 90 -1.20 -22.21 0.42
N ALA A 91 -0.70 -22.97 1.40
CA ALA A 91 -1.49 -23.75 2.33
C ALA A 91 -1.45 -23.07 3.71
N PRO A 92 -2.49 -22.29 4.08
CA PRO A 92 -2.57 -21.55 5.33
C PRO A 92 -2.82 -22.42 6.56
#